data_AF-A0A3D5XBZ0-F1
#
_entry.id   AF-A0A3D5XBZ0-F1
#
_cell.length_a   1.000
_cell.length_b   1.000
_cell.length_c   1.000
_cell.angle_alpha   90.00
_cell.angle_beta   90.00
_cell.angle_gamma   90.00
#
_symmetry.space_group_name_H-M   'P 1'
#
loop_
_entity.id
_entity.type
_entity.pdbx_description
1 polymer ?
#
loop_
_entity_poly.entity_id
_entity_poly.type
_entity_poly.pdbx_seq_one_letter_code
_entity_poly.pdbx_strand_id
1 'polypeptide(L)'
;MRIKHFILGLFSLFILSVGLSLNGYAVSFDTGTNVTQYKLSNGLTVILNEDHSKPEVFGVVMVKAGAKNDPANATGMAHYMEHMLFKGTQKLGTIDWEKEKPHIDKIFELYDVLGKTTDEAKRKDIQTQINEESLKAAEYAIPNETSNL
;
A
#
# COMPACT_ATOMS: atom_id res chain seq x y z
N MET A 1 19.77 5.00 -80.51
CA MET A 1 19.30 5.59 -79.23
C MET A 1 18.07 4.82 -78.69
N ARG A 2 18.17 3.50 -78.45
CA ARG A 2 16.99 2.65 -78.14
C ARG A 2 17.20 1.59 -77.03
N ILE A 3 18.29 1.68 -76.26
CA ILE A 3 18.63 0.70 -75.22
C ILE A 3 18.57 1.32 -73.80
N LYS A 4 18.69 2.64 -73.66
CA LYS A 4 18.68 3.33 -72.36
C LYS A 4 17.31 3.38 -71.67
N HIS A 5 16.21 3.25 -72.40
CA HIS A 5 14.85 3.32 -71.85
C HIS A 5 14.33 1.97 -71.34
N PHE A 6 14.95 0.84 -71.72
CA PHE A 6 14.50 -0.49 -71.33
C PHE A 6 14.98 -0.88 -69.91
N ILE A 7 16.19 -0.42 -69.53
CA ILE A 7 16.79 -0.69 -68.21
C ILE A 7 16.15 0.18 -67.11
N LEU A 8 15.67 1.38 -67.46
CA LEU A 8 15.00 2.28 -66.51
C LEU A 8 13.59 1.79 -66.12
N GLY A 9 12.90 1.06 -67.01
CA GLY A 9 11.59 0.47 -66.74
C GLY A 9 11.64 -0.73 -65.78
N LEU A 10 12.69 -1.56 -65.88
CA LEU A 10 12.87 -2.72 -64.98
C LEU A 10 13.26 -2.33 -63.55
N PHE A 11 13.97 -1.20 -63.38
CA PHE A 11 14.31 -0.68 -62.05
C PHE A 11 13.09 -0.05 -61.34
N SER A 12 12.17 0.56 -62.09
CA SER A 12 10.92 1.12 -61.55
C SER A 12 9.90 0.06 -61.14
N LEU A 13 9.93 -1.13 -61.76
CA LEU A 13 8.98 -2.21 -61.43
C LEU A 13 9.43 -3.04 -60.21
N PHE A 14 10.73 -3.07 -59.90
CA PHE A 14 11.26 -3.74 -58.72
C PHE A 14 11.03 -2.94 -57.42
N ILE A 15 10.99 -1.60 -57.50
CA ILE A 15 10.68 -0.74 -56.35
C ILE A 15 9.17 -0.80 -56.01
N LEU A 16 8.30 -1.09 -56.99
CA LEU A 16 6.85 -1.19 -56.77
C LEU A 16 6.42 -2.55 -56.16
N SER A 17 7.17 -3.64 -56.36
CA SER A 17 6.85 -4.95 -55.77
C SER A 17 7.39 -5.13 -54.34
N VAL A 18 8.45 -4.40 -53.95
CA VAL A 18 8.99 -4.43 -52.58
C VAL A 18 8.22 -3.50 -51.64
N GLY A 19 7.55 -2.47 -52.17
CA GLY A 19 6.74 -1.53 -51.38
C GLY A 19 5.40 -2.07 -50.86
N LEU A 20 4.95 -3.25 -51.31
CA LEU A 20 3.60 -3.76 -51.00
C LEU A 20 3.55 -4.84 -49.89
N SER A 21 4.69 -5.24 -49.34
CA SER A 21 4.77 -6.37 -48.38
C SER A 21 5.04 -5.96 -46.93
N LEU A 22 5.08 -4.66 -46.63
CA LEU A 22 5.12 -4.14 -45.26
C LEU A 22 3.71 -3.73 -44.81
N ASN A 23 2.72 -4.60 -45.02
CA ASN A 23 1.55 -4.59 -44.15
C ASN A 23 2.03 -5.12 -42.81
N GLY A 24 2.48 -4.20 -41.96
CA GLY A 24 2.80 -4.50 -40.57
C GLY A 24 1.60 -5.21 -39.98
N TYR A 25 1.77 -6.51 -39.72
CA TYR A 25 0.88 -7.24 -38.84
C TYR A 25 0.98 -6.52 -37.49
N ALA A 26 0.06 -5.60 -37.24
CA ALA A 26 -0.15 -5.06 -35.92
C ALA A 26 -0.66 -6.23 -35.07
N VAL A 27 0.29 -6.97 -34.48
CA VAL A 27 -0.01 -7.89 -33.40
C VAL A 27 -0.54 -7.02 -32.28
N SER A 28 -1.86 -7.00 -32.14
CA SER A 28 -2.50 -6.42 -30.97
C SER A 28 -2.14 -7.34 -29.81
N PHE A 29 -1.15 -6.93 -29.02
CA PHE A 29 -0.99 -7.49 -27.68
C PHE A 29 -2.19 -6.98 -26.88
N ASP A 30 -3.19 -7.84 -26.69
CA ASP A 30 -4.06 -7.68 -25.55
C ASP A 30 -3.16 -7.79 -24.32
N THR A 31 -3.01 -6.69 -23.58
CA THR A 31 -2.20 -6.67 -22.36
C THR A 31 -2.82 -7.55 -21.27
N GLY A 32 -4.01 -8.12 -21.50
CA GLY A 32 -4.73 -8.95 -20.53
C GLY A 32 -5.14 -8.18 -19.28
N THR A 33 -5.07 -6.86 -19.32
CA THR A 33 -5.31 -5.98 -18.18
C THR A 33 -6.55 -5.14 -18.43
N ASN A 34 -7.68 -5.61 -17.92
CA ASN A 34 -8.93 -4.86 -17.92
C ASN A 34 -8.97 -3.91 -16.72
N VAL A 35 -8.14 -2.86 -16.76
CA VAL A 35 -8.03 -1.89 -15.66
C VAL A 35 -9.17 -0.88 -15.74
N THR A 36 -10.05 -0.89 -14.74
CA THR A 36 -11.13 0.09 -14.57
C THR A 36 -10.88 0.95 -13.34
N GLN A 37 -11.16 2.25 -13.43
CA GLN A 37 -11.04 3.19 -12.33
C GLN A 37 -12.41 3.74 -11.91
N TYR A 38 -12.71 3.67 -10.62
CA TYR A 38 -13.91 4.23 -10.01
C TYR A 38 -13.56 5.36 -9.05
N LYS A 39 -14.45 6.34 -8.94
CA LYS A 39 -14.39 7.38 -7.89
C LYS A 39 -15.65 7.25 -7.04
N LEU A 40 -15.49 6.90 -5.78
CA LEU A 40 -16.59 6.79 -4.84
C LEU A 40 -17.07 8.18 -4.40
N SER A 41 -18.28 8.26 -3.86
CA SER A 41 -18.89 9.52 -3.38
C SER A 41 -18.10 10.18 -2.24
N ASN A 42 -17.37 9.40 -1.44
CA ASN A 42 -16.46 9.89 -0.40
C ASN A 42 -15.10 10.35 -0.94
N GLY A 43 -14.88 10.28 -2.26
CA GLY A 43 -13.63 10.68 -2.90
C GLY A 43 -12.54 9.59 -2.93
N LEU A 44 -12.80 8.36 -2.47
CA LEU A 44 -11.84 7.26 -2.65
C LEU A 44 -11.75 6.86 -4.13
N THR A 45 -10.52 6.72 -4.64
CA THR A 45 -10.28 6.16 -5.98
C THR A 45 -10.05 4.66 -5.85
N VAL A 46 -10.80 3.86 -6.59
CA VAL A 46 -10.63 2.40 -6.69
C VAL A 46 -10.10 2.08 -8.07
N ILE A 47 -9.00 1.32 -8.14
CA ILE A 47 -8.43 0.81 -9.39
C ILE A 47 -8.60 -0.71 -9.35
N LEU A 48 -9.36 -1.25 -10.29
CA LEU A 48 -9.69 -2.68 -10.37
C LEU A 48 -9.09 -3.23 -11.67
N ASN A 49 -8.31 -4.30 -11.56
CA ASN A 49 -7.89 -5.11 -12.69
C ASN A 49 -8.48 -6.50 -12.50
N GLU A 50 -9.48 -6.86 -13.30
CA GLU A 50 -10.14 -8.17 -13.22
C GLU A 50 -9.37 -9.19 -14.07
N ASP A 51 -8.93 -10.27 -13.43
CA ASP A 51 -8.24 -11.40 -14.05
C ASP A 51 -8.84 -12.71 -13.53
N HIS A 52 -9.44 -13.50 -14.43
CA HIS A 52 -10.04 -14.79 -14.11
C HIS A 52 -9.10 -15.99 -14.32
N SER A 53 -7.82 -15.75 -14.60
CA SER A 53 -6.82 -16.81 -14.80
C SER A 53 -6.58 -17.65 -13.54
N LYS A 54 -6.84 -17.08 -12.36
CA LYS A 54 -6.73 -17.75 -11.05
C LYS A 54 -7.85 -17.30 -10.11
N PRO A 55 -8.32 -18.18 -9.19
CA PRO A 55 -9.30 -17.83 -8.16
C PRO A 55 -8.64 -17.12 -6.97
N GLU A 56 -7.83 -16.09 -7.22
CA GLU A 56 -7.08 -15.35 -6.21
C GLU A 56 -7.41 -13.86 -6.27
N VAL A 57 -7.31 -13.16 -5.13
CA VAL A 57 -7.50 -11.71 -5.06
C VAL A 57 -6.31 -11.09 -4.35
N PHE A 58 -5.80 -10.00 -4.90
CA PHE A 58 -4.79 -9.16 -4.27
C PHE A 58 -5.28 -7.72 -4.24
N GLY A 59 -5.08 -7.04 -3.12
CA GLY A 59 -5.49 -5.66 -2.95
C GLY A 59 -4.55 -4.91 -2.00
N VAL A 60 -4.42 -3.61 -2.25
CA VAL A 60 -3.69 -2.68 -1.38
C VAL A 60 -4.50 -1.40 -1.21
N VAL A 61 -4.45 -0.84 0.01
CA VAL A 61 -4.97 0.50 0.27
C VAL A 61 -3.80 1.47 0.27
N MET A 62 -3.79 2.41 -0.67
CA MET A 62 -2.73 3.39 -0.80
C MET A 62 -3.17 4.72 -0.18
N VAL A 63 -2.42 5.19 0.81
CA VAL A 63 -2.61 6.51 1.43
C VAL A 63 -1.55 7.46 0.89
N LYS A 64 -1.95 8.64 0.41
CA LYS A 64 -1.03 9.66 -0.13
C LYS A 64 -0.36 10.47 0.99
N ALA A 65 0.38 9.79 1.86
CA ALA A 65 1.17 10.36 2.94
C ALA A 65 2.44 9.51 3.16
N GLY A 66 3.50 10.12 3.69
CA GLY A 66 4.73 9.41 4.05
C GLY A 66 5.69 10.33 4.81
N ALA A 67 6.93 9.90 5.05
CA ALA A 67 7.91 10.64 5.87
C ALA A 67 8.15 12.10 5.41
N LYS A 68 7.94 12.42 4.12
CA LYS A 68 8.01 13.79 3.58
C LYS A 68 6.95 14.72 4.20
N ASN A 69 5.86 14.16 4.69
CA ASN A 69 4.75 14.88 5.31
C ASN A 69 4.89 14.98 6.84
N ASP A 70 5.92 14.36 7.44
CA ASP A 70 6.13 14.42 8.87
C ASP A 70 6.49 15.85 9.33
N PRO A 71 6.04 16.29 10.52
CA PRO A 71 6.49 17.55 11.10
C PRO A 71 8.01 17.55 11.33
N ALA A 72 8.65 18.71 11.16
CA ALA A 72 10.09 18.84 11.34
C ALA A 72 10.58 18.48 12.76
N ASN A 73 9.71 18.64 13.76
CA ASN A 73 9.98 18.30 15.16
C ASN A 73 9.48 16.90 15.56
N ALA A 74 8.92 16.12 14.62
CA ALA A 74 8.37 14.79 14.86
C ALA A 74 8.51 13.91 13.61
N THR A 75 9.76 13.60 13.25
CA THR A 75 10.08 12.70 12.13
C THR A 75 9.80 11.24 12.48
N GLY A 76 9.44 10.41 11.51
CA GLY A 76 9.16 8.99 11.69
C GLY A 76 7.69 8.68 12.00
N MET A 77 6.82 9.68 11.97
CA MET A 77 5.39 9.53 12.31
C MET A 77 4.65 8.66 11.30
N ALA A 78 4.96 8.77 10.01
CA ALA A 78 4.38 7.90 9.00
C ALA A 78 4.66 6.40 9.28
N HIS A 79 5.90 6.06 9.62
CA HIS A 79 6.30 4.69 9.95
C HIS A 79 5.76 4.23 11.30
N TYR A 80 5.73 5.13 12.30
CA TYR A 80 5.09 4.84 13.58
C TYR A 80 3.60 4.51 13.38
N MET A 81 2.88 5.31 12.58
CA MET A 81 1.48 5.06 12.26
C MET A 81 1.29 3.72 11.55
N GLU A 82 2.17 3.35 10.61
CA GLU A 82 2.15 2.03 9.96
C GLU A 82 2.19 0.89 10.98
N HIS A 83 3.08 0.96 11.97
CA HIS A 83 3.10 -0.04 13.05
C HIS A 83 1.82 -0.04 13.88
N MET A 84 1.25 1.14 14.15
CA MET A 84 0.04 1.26 14.97
C MET A 84 -1.21 0.73 14.25
N LEU A 85 -1.27 0.77 12.92
CA LEU A 85 -2.38 0.17 12.14
C LEU A 85 -2.57 -1.32 12.43
N PHE A 86 -1.51 -2.02 12.82
CA PHE A 86 -1.53 -3.46 13.13
C PHE A 86 -1.61 -3.77 14.63
N LYS A 87 -1.83 -2.75 15.48
CA LYS A 87 -2.03 -2.93 16.93
C LYS A 87 -3.49 -3.14 17.33
N GLY A 88 -4.38 -3.31 16.36
CA GLY A 88 -5.79 -3.57 16.58
C GLY A 88 -6.67 -2.32 16.50
N THR A 89 -7.95 -2.54 16.73
CA THR A 89 -9.03 -1.54 16.77
C THR A 89 -9.94 -1.88 17.94
N GLN A 90 -11.00 -1.10 18.16
CA GLN A 90 -12.01 -1.41 19.17
C GLN A 90 -12.81 -2.70 18.88
N LYS A 91 -12.62 -3.30 17.70
CA LYS A 91 -13.37 -4.49 17.24
C LYS A 91 -12.49 -5.67 16.82
N LEU A 92 -11.23 -5.41 16.50
CA LEU A 92 -10.27 -6.41 16.02
C LEU A 92 -8.99 -6.28 16.86
N GLY A 93 -8.39 -7.40 17.24
CA GLY A 93 -7.22 -7.47 18.09
C GLY A 93 -7.54 -7.56 19.57
N THR A 94 -8.81 -7.79 19.95
CA THR A 94 -9.26 -7.84 21.35
C THR A 94 -10.45 -8.77 21.52
N ILE A 95 -10.51 -9.51 22.64
CA ILE A 95 -11.68 -10.32 23.03
C ILE A 95 -12.74 -9.50 23.77
N ASP A 96 -12.36 -8.40 24.42
CA ASP A 96 -13.24 -7.57 25.26
C ASP A 96 -12.67 -6.16 25.41
N TRP A 97 -13.01 -5.29 24.44
CA TRP A 97 -12.53 -3.91 24.40
C TRP A 97 -12.88 -3.11 25.67
N GLU A 98 -14.07 -3.33 26.24
CA GLU A 98 -14.52 -2.57 27.41
C GLU A 98 -13.65 -2.85 28.65
N LYS A 99 -13.07 -4.06 28.75
CA LYS A 99 -12.12 -4.41 29.82
C LYS A 99 -10.68 -4.07 29.49
N GLU A 100 -10.29 -4.11 28.22
CA GLU A 100 -8.95 -3.76 27.80
C GLU A 100 -8.71 -2.24 27.85
N LYS A 101 -9.69 -1.45 27.42
CA LYS A 101 -9.58 0.01 27.26
C LYS A 101 -9.07 0.73 28.50
N PRO A 102 -9.54 0.45 29.74
CA PRO A 102 -9.03 1.13 30.94
C PRO A 102 -7.51 0.94 31.13
N HIS A 103 -6.96 -0.22 30.78
CA HIS A 103 -5.53 -0.49 30.86
C HIS A 103 -4.75 0.29 29.78
N ILE A 104 -5.28 0.33 28.55
CA ILE A 104 -4.70 1.11 27.45
C ILE A 104 -4.70 2.62 27.76
N ASP A 105 -5.82 3.15 28.24
CA ASP A 105 -5.93 4.54 28.68
C ASP A 105 -4.89 4.83 29.77
N LYS A 106 -4.72 3.90 30.73
CA LYS A 106 -3.75 4.06 31.81
C LYS A 106 -2.31 4.07 31.31
N ILE A 107 -1.98 3.21 30.35
CA ILE A 107 -0.67 3.19 29.69
C ILE A 107 -0.39 4.54 29.01
N PHE A 108 -1.36 5.12 28.31
CA PHE A 108 -1.20 6.43 27.68
C PHE A 108 -0.96 7.54 28.70
N GLU A 109 -1.73 7.59 29.79
CA GLU A 109 -1.49 8.52 30.88
C GLU A 109 -0.06 8.38 31.46
N LEU A 110 0.39 7.14 31.68
CA LEU A 110 1.72 6.88 32.23
C LEU A 110 2.84 7.31 31.26
N TYR A 111 2.67 7.12 29.94
CA TYR A 111 3.61 7.63 28.94
C TYR A 111 3.66 9.16 28.90
N ASP A 112 2.52 9.84 29.06
CA ASP A 112 2.48 11.30 29.16
C ASP A 112 3.23 11.81 30.40
N VAL A 113 3.09 11.11 31.53
CA VAL A 113 3.86 11.41 32.75
C VAL A 113 5.33 11.10 32.57
N LEU A 114 5.67 9.96 31.94
CA LEU A 114 7.06 9.56 31.66
C LEU A 114 7.76 10.58 30.77
N GLY A 115 7.08 11.13 29.76
CA GLY A 115 7.62 12.14 28.86
C GLY A 115 8.00 13.46 29.57
N LYS A 116 7.37 13.76 30.71
CA LYS A 116 7.61 14.97 31.51
C LYS A 116 8.54 14.75 32.70
N THR A 117 8.83 13.50 33.05
CA THR A 117 9.60 13.14 34.25
C THR A 117 11.09 13.04 33.93
N THR A 118 11.92 13.81 34.63
CA THR A 118 13.39 13.82 34.46
C THR A 118 14.12 12.91 35.46
N ASP A 119 13.56 12.71 36.65
CA ASP A 119 14.16 11.90 37.71
C ASP A 119 14.21 10.41 37.33
N GLU A 120 15.41 9.83 37.31
CA GLU A 120 15.63 8.46 36.82
C GLU A 120 14.90 7.39 37.65
N ALA A 121 14.85 7.55 38.99
CA ALA A 121 14.19 6.61 39.86
C ALA A 121 12.68 6.60 39.60
N LYS A 122 12.06 7.78 39.47
CA LYS A 122 10.65 7.91 39.10
C LYS A 122 10.36 7.40 37.69
N ARG A 123 11.24 7.66 36.72
CA ARG A 123 11.08 7.12 35.36
C ARG A 123 11.05 5.60 35.36
N LYS A 124 11.93 4.96 36.13
CA LYS A 124 11.96 3.50 36.27
C LYS A 124 10.68 2.97 36.90
N ASP A 125 10.18 3.62 37.95
CA ASP A 125 8.92 3.26 38.58
C ASP A 125 7.72 3.36 37.61
N ILE A 126 7.63 4.46 36.86
CA ILE A 126 6.59 4.64 35.83
C ILE A 126 6.69 3.55 34.75
N GLN A 127 7.90 3.20 34.30
CA GLN A 127 8.10 2.12 33.34
C GLN A 127 7.65 0.75 33.88
N THR A 128 7.86 0.48 35.17
CA THR A 128 7.32 -0.72 35.82
C THR A 128 5.80 -0.72 35.80
N GLN A 129 5.16 0.39 36.14
CA GLN A 129 3.69 0.52 36.08
C GLN A 129 3.14 0.34 34.65
N ILE A 130 3.82 0.91 33.64
CA ILE A 130 3.46 0.71 32.22
C ILE A 130 3.51 -0.77 31.88
N ASN A 131 4.56 -1.49 32.30
CA ASN A 131 4.69 -2.92 32.04
C ASN A 131 3.58 -3.73 32.71
N GLU A 132 3.25 -3.42 33.97
CA GLU A 132 2.15 -4.07 34.69
C GLU A 132 0.79 -3.87 33.99
N GLU A 133 0.46 -2.63 33.60
CA GLU A 133 -0.77 -2.36 32.86
C GLU A 133 -0.76 -2.99 31.46
N SER A 134 0.41 -3.06 30.81
CA SER A 134 0.56 -3.73 29.51
C SER A 134 0.30 -5.23 29.61
N LEU A 135 0.73 -5.88 30.70
CA LEU A 135 0.43 -7.29 30.94
C LEU A 135 -1.06 -7.52 31.16
N LYS A 136 -1.75 -6.64 31.89
CA LYS A 136 -3.21 -6.73 32.09
C LYS A 136 -3.98 -6.51 30.79
N ALA A 137 -3.57 -5.54 29.97
CA ALA A 137 -4.16 -5.33 28.65
C ALA A 137 -3.95 -6.56 27.75
N ALA A 138 -2.77 -7.19 27.81
CA ALA A 138 -2.43 -8.37 27.02
C ALA A 138 -3.31 -9.60 27.31
N GLU A 139 -3.99 -9.66 28.46
CA GLU A 139 -4.97 -10.73 28.75
C GLU A 139 -6.19 -10.67 27.80
N TYR A 140 -6.46 -9.51 27.23
CA TYR A 140 -7.58 -9.28 26.32
C TYR A 140 -7.14 -9.21 24.84
N ALA A 141 -5.87 -8.95 24.58
CA ALA A 141 -5.35 -8.77 23.23
C ALA A 141 -5.39 -10.09 22.44
N ILE A 142 -5.68 -9.99 21.14
CA ILE A 142 -5.56 -11.09 20.17
C ILE A 142 -4.41 -10.75 19.20
N PRO A 143 -3.19 -11.22 19.46
CA PRO A 143 -2.05 -10.92 18.60
C PRO A 143 -2.26 -11.50 17.19
N ASN A 144 -1.97 -10.69 16.17
CA ASN A 144 -2.02 -11.10 14.75
C ASN A 144 -3.38 -11.63 14.28
N GLU A 145 -4.50 -11.16 14.85
CA GLU A 145 -5.84 -11.58 14.42
C GLU A 145 -6.05 -11.39 12.91
N THR A 146 -5.52 -10.31 12.33
CA THR A 146 -5.63 -10.01 10.89
C THR A 146 -4.96 -11.05 9.99
N SER A 147 -4.05 -11.86 10.51
CA SER A 147 -3.41 -12.94 9.73
C SER A 147 -4.32 -14.16 9.57
N ASN A 148 -5.43 -14.22 10.31
CA ASN A 148 -6.41 -15.31 10.26
C ASN A 148 -7.67 -14.95 9.46
N LEU A 149 -7.74 -13.74 8.89
CA LEU A 149 -8.80 -13.27 8.00
C LEU A 149 -8.45 -13.59 6.54
#